data_AF-A0A372F7M1-F1
#
_entry.id   AF-A0A372F7M1-F1
#
_cell.length_a   1.000
_cell.length_b   1.000
_cell.length_c   1.000
_cell.angle_alpha   90.00
_cell.angle_beta   90.00
_cell.angle_gamma   90.00
#
_symmetry.space_group_name_H-M   'P 1'
#
loop_
_entity.id
_entity.type
_entity.pdbx_description
1 polymer ?
#
loop_
_entity_poly.entity_id
_entity_poly.type
_entity_poly.pdbx_seq_one_letter_code
_entity_poly.pdbx_strand_id
1 'polypeptide(L)'
;MKNNKFWIVGIFLTQFGCSNLERLDTTEVKQEMEGYKIKRISPAQIMEQVEILGSGIAATLTKDFEKQMKEASEARTEEICQLKNMRIIDSVSKKYNLKVRLLGQPDIGSNKSLYPKEKEVLEAYADNAMQRLPMSNNIQSIDDSLFVYTAPIRADKGVGKLCFSDDSGFAIWSIVLKKSEVVKSIKPKK
;
A
#
# COMPACT_ATOMS: atom_id res chain seq x y z
N MET A 1 76.52 51.00 -28.01
CA MET A 1 77.15 49.66 -28.23
C MET A 1 76.53 48.67 -27.27
N LYS A 2 76.37 47.42 -27.74
CA LYS A 2 75.90 46.20 -27.06
C LYS A 2 74.40 45.89 -27.07
N ASN A 3 74.07 45.18 -28.14
CA ASN A 3 73.02 44.17 -28.30
C ASN A 3 72.86 43.29 -27.04
N ASN A 4 71.64 42.78 -26.81
CA ASN A 4 71.49 41.37 -26.46
C ASN A 4 70.11 40.83 -26.84
N LYS A 5 70.14 39.76 -27.63
CA LYS A 5 69.03 38.90 -28.02
C LYS A 5 68.64 38.05 -26.81
N PHE A 6 67.35 37.97 -26.50
CA PHE A 6 66.82 36.91 -25.63
C PHE A 6 65.75 36.12 -26.38
N TRP A 7 66.09 34.85 -26.57
CA TRP A 7 65.30 33.78 -27.15
C TRP A 7 64.56 33.11 -25.99
N ILE A 8 63.23 33.15 -25.98
CA ILE A 8 62.42 32.40 -25.01
C ILE A 8 61.67 31.30 -25.76
N VAL A 9 62.08 30.09 -25.44
CA VAL A 9 61.55 28.79 -25.83
C VAL A 9 60.12 28.66 -25.26
N GLY A 10 59.14 28.43 -26.13
CA GLY A 10 57.76 28.15 -25.76
C GLY A 10 57.61 26.73 -25.23
N ILE A 11 57.34 26.60 -23.93
CA ILE A 11 56.92 25.35 -23.28
C ILE A 11 55.44 25.10 -23.59
N PHE A 12 55.18 24.02 -24.32
CA PHE A 12 53.87 23.48 -24.64
C PHE A 12 53.45 22.55 -23.50
N LEU A 13 52.59 23.03 -22.58
CA LEU A 13 51.96 22.22 -21.54
C LEU A 13 50.65 21.65 -22.07
N THR A 14 50.68 20.39 -22.46
CA THR A 14 49.51 19.59 -22.81
C THR A 14 48.73 19.22 -21.55
N GLN A 15 47.50 19.74 -21.43
CA GLN A 15 46.55 19.37 -20.39
C GLN A 15 45.91 18.01 -20.76
N PHE A 16 46.25 16.96 -20.03
CA PHE A 16 45.47 15.72 -19.98
C PHE A 16 44.26 15.92 -19.04
N GLY A 17 43.14 16.35 -19.61
CA GLY A 17 41.83 16.29 -18.95
C GLY A 17 41.08 15.04 -19.40
N CYS A 18 41.12 13.97 -18.61
CA CYS A 18 40.19 12.85 -18.73
C CYS A 18 39.82 12.38 -17.32
N SER A 19 38.92 13.13 -16.69
CA SER A 19 38.27 12.75 -15.45
C SER A 19 37.31 11.60 -15.72
N ASN A 20 37.47 10.51 -14.96
CA ASN A 20 36.53 9.39 -14.89
C ASN A 20 35.11 9.91 -14.64
N LEU A 21 34.27 9.88 -15.68
CA LEU A 21 32.86 10.17 -15.57
C LEU A 21 32.17 8.90 -15.04
N GLU A 22 32.07 8.80 -13.72
CA GLU A 22 31.25 7.82 -13.03
C GLU A 22 29.80 7.99 -13.53
N ARG A 23 29.29 6.99 -14.25
CA ARG A 23 27.90 6.98 -14.74
C ARG A 23 26.98 6.98 -13.53
N LEU A 24 26.53 8.16 -13.12
CA LEU A 24 25.46 8.33 -12.13
C LEU A 24 24.24 7.52 -12.59
N ASP A 25 23.81 6.59 -11.76
CA ASP A 25 22.60 5.80 -11.97
C ASP A 25 21.39 6.70 -11.79
N THR A 26 20.98 7.33 -12.89
CA THR A 26 19.87 8.30 -12.94
C THR A 26 18.50 7.62 -12.93
N THR A 27 18.43 6.29 -12.78
CA THR A 27 17.15 5.58 -12.78
C THR A 27 16.29 5.93 -11.57
N GLU A 28 16.86 6.03 -10.38
CA GLU A 28 16.15 6.46 -9.17
C GLU A 28 15.68 7.92 -9.28
N VAL A 29 16.57 8.82 -9.73
CA VAL A 29 16.24 10.25 -9.92
C VAL A 29 15.13 10.43 -10.97
N LYS A 30 15.13 9.63 -12.04
CA LYS A 30 14.09 9.66 -13.06
C LYS A 30 12.74 9.15 -12.53
N GLN A 31 12.75 8.10 -11.71
CA GLN A 31 11.53 7.61 -11.03
C GLN A 31 10.97 8.67 -10.07
N GLU A 32 11.83 9.38 -9.35
CA GLU A 32 11.42 10.46 -8.46
C GLU A 32 10.80 11.63 -9.26
N MET A 33 11.44 12.04 -10.36
CA MET A 33 10.96 13.11 -11.24
C MET A 33 9.64 12.81 -11.96
N GLU A 34 9.37 11.56 -12.35
CA GLU A 34 8.05 11.18 -12.90
C GLU A 34 6.92 11.34 -11.88
N GLY A 35 7.22 11.27 -10.58
CA GLY A 35 6.29 11.52 -9.48
C GLY A 35 5.81 12.97 -9.38
N TYR A 36 6.54 13.95 -9.94
CA TYR A 36 6.24 15.38 -9.82
C TYR A 36 5.47 15.99 -11.01
N LYS A 37 5.07 15.20 -12.01
CA LYS A 37 4.27 15.71 -13.13
C LYS A 37 2.85 16.06 -12.66
N ILE A 38 2.35 17.25 -13.02
CA ILE A 38 0.96 17.65 -12.75
C ILE A 38 0.02 16.72 -13.52
N LYS A 39 -0.65 15.81 -12.82
CA LYS A 39 -1.68 14.92 -13.38
C LYS A 39 -3.05 15.54 -13.12
N ARG A 40 -3.83 15.79 -14.18
CA ARG A 40 -5.27 16.08 -14.02
C ARG A 40 -6.00 14.77 -13.82
N ILE A 41 -6.51 14.55 -12.62
CA ILE A 41 -7.17 13.29 -12.22
C ILE A 41 -8.57 13.64 -11.72
N SER A 42 -9.58 13.02 -12.30
CA SER A 42 -10.97 13.17 -11.85
C SER A 42 -11.24 12.36 -10.57
N PRO A 43 -12.23 12.76 -9.75
CA PRO A 43 -12.66 11.95 -8.60
C PRO A 43 -13.01 10.50 -8.98
N ALA A 44 -13.64 10.30 -10.14
CA ALA A 44 -13.98 8.96 -10.64
C ALA A 44 -12.74 8.08 -10.86
N GLN A 45 -11.67 8.64 -11.45
CA GLN A 45 -10.41 7.91 -11.64
C GLN A 45 -9.71 7.58 -10.32
N ILE A 46 -9.86 8.44 -9.30
CA ILE A 46 -9.34 8.14 -7.97
C ILE A 46 -10.10 6.95 -7.39
N MET A 47 -11.43 6.96 -7.43
CA MET A 47 -12.27 5.88 -6.91
C MET A 47 -12.03 4.55 -7.63
N GLU A 48 -11.94 4.58 -8.96
CA GLU A 48 -11.56 3.40 -9.77
C GLU A 48 -10.18 2.87 -9.33
N GLN A 49 -9.21 3.75 -9.10
CA GLN A 49 -7.90 3.33 -8.67
C GLN A 49 -7.89 2.77 -7.23
N VAL A 50 -8.72 3.31 -6.33
CA VAL A 50 -8.93 2.75 -4.99
C VAL A 50 -9.50 1.33 -5.10
N GLU A 51 -10.48 1.10 -5.97
CA GLU A 51 -11.05 -0.24 -6.22
C GLU A 51 -9.98 -1.20 -6.73
N ILE A 52 -9.21 -0.81 -7.75
CA ILE A 52 -8.16 -1.64 -8.35
C ILE A 52 -7.09 -2.01 -7.31
N LEU A 53 -6.62 -1.04 -6.51
CA LEU A 53 -5.62 -1.30 -5.47
C LEU A 53 -6.21 -2.14 -4.34
N GLY A 54 -7.36 -1.75 -3.81
CA GLY A 54 -8.01 -2.39 -2.68
C GLY A 54 -8.36 -3.85 -2.97
N SER A 55 -9.00 -4.12 -4.12
CA SER A 55 -9.37 -5.48 -4.53
C SER A 55 -8.15 -6.36 -4.79
N GLY A 56 -7.11 -5.83 -5.46
CA GLY A 56 -5.87 -6.56 -5.72
C GLY A 56 -5.12 -6.91 -4.43
N ILE A 57 -5.04 -5.97 -3.49
CA ILE A 57 -4.43 -6.19 -2.17
C ILE A 57 -5.25 -7.21 -1.38
N ALA A 58 -6.58 -7.04 -1.27
CA ALA A 58 -7.45 -7.95 -0.54
C ALA A 58 -7.38 -9.39 -1.07
N ALA A 59 -7.33 -9.58 -2.39
CA ALA A 59 -7.14 -10.88 -3.01
C ALA A 59 -5.77 -11.50 -2.65
N THR A 60 -4.71 -10.69 -2.69
CA THR A 60 -3.35 -11.12 -2.31
C THR A 60 -3.27 -11.52 -0.84
N LEU A 61 -3.85 -10.70 0.05
CA LEU A 61 -3.92 -10.96 1.48
C LEU A 61 -4.71 -12.22 1.80
N THR A 62 -5.88 -12.39 1.18
CA THR A 62 -6.72 -13.58 1.38
C THR A 62 -5.98 -14.85 0.97
N LYS A 63 -5.31 -14.83 -0.20
CA LYS A 63 -4.55 -15.99 -0.67
C LYS A 63 -3.37 -16.34 0.25
N ASP A 64 -2.66 -15.32 0.75
CA ASP A 64 -1.56 -15.52 1.69
C ASP A 64 -2.07 -16.05 3.04
N PHE A 65 -3.15 -15.45 3.57
CA PHE A 65 -3.82 -15.89 4.79
C PHE A 65 -4.23 -17.36 4.70
N GLU A 66 -4.96 -17.75 3.64
CA GLU A 66 -5.36 -19.14 3.42
C GLU A 66 -4.15 -20.09 3.35
N LYS A 67 -3.08 -19.68 2.69
CA LYS A 67 -1.86 -20.49 2.60
C LYS A 67 -1.23 -20.71 3.97
N GLN A 68 -1.14 -19.67 4.79
CA GLN A 68 -0.53 -19.75 6.11
C GLN A 68 -1.39 -20.55 7.10
N MET A 69 -2.71 -20.58 6.90
CA MET A 69 -3.65 -21.22 7.82
C MET A 69 -3.82 -22.72 7.61
N LYS A 70 -3.51 -23.27 6.43
CA LYS A 70 -3.73 -24.71 6.11
C LYS A 70 -3.05 -25.69 7.06
N GLU A 71 -1.92 -25.32 7.64
CA GLU A 71 -1.10 -26.19 8.50
C GLU A 71 -0.63 -25.44 9.76
N ALA A 72 -1.31 -24.36 10.13
CA ALA A 72 -0.94 -23.57 11.30
C ALA A 72 -1.22 -24.36 12.58
N SER A 73 -0.27 -24.35 13.51
CA SER A 73 -0.54 -24.69 14.91
C SER A 73 -1.49 -23.66 15.53
N GLU A 74 -2.06 -23.97 16.69
CA GLU A 74 -2.92 -23.03 17.43
C GLU A 74 -2.20 -21.71 17.73
N ALA A 75 -0.96 -21.78 18.23
CA ALA A 75 -0.14 -20.58 18.48
C ALA A 75 0.12 -19.79 17.18
N ARG A 76 0.40 -20.48 16.07
CA ARG A 76 0.61 -19.79 14.78
C ARG A 76 -0.68 -19.18 14.24
N THR A 77 -1.82 -19.81 14.49
CA THR A 77 -3.15 -19.30 14.11
C THR A 77 -3.44 -17.98 14.80
N GLU A 78 -3.19 -17.89 16.11
CA GLU A 78 -3.37 -16.65 16.86
C GLU A 78 -2.48 -15.52 16.30
N GLU A 79 -1.20 -15.82 16.01
CA GLU A 79 -0.30 -14.86 15.37
C GLU A 79 -0.84 -14.38 14.02
N ILE A 80 -1.34 -15.29 13.17
CA ILE A 80 -1.90 -14.96 11.87
C ILE A 80 -3.15 -14.08 12.02
N CYS A 81 -4.05 -14.40 12.95
CA CYS A 81 -5.25 -13.59 13.23
C CYS A 81 -4.89 -12.18 13.74
N GLN A 82 -3.77 -12.03 14.44
CA GLN A 82 -3.20 -10.75 14.87
C GLN A 82 -2.32 -10.09 13.80
N LEU A 83 -2.26 -10.66 12.59
CA LEU A 83 -1.45 -10.21 11.44
C LEU A 83 0.06 -10.13 11.74
N LYS A 84 0.54 -10.94 12.69
CA LYS A 84 1.96 -10.98 13.09
C LYS A 84 2.79 -11.83 12.15
N ASN A 85 3.99 -11.34 11.84
CA ASN A 85 4.97 -12.01 10.98
C ASN A 85 4.41 -12.34 9.58
N MET A 86 3.56 -11.46 9.03
CA MET A 86 2.98 -11.62 7.70
C MET A 86 3.75 -10.79 6.67
N ARG A 87 4.78 -11.40 6.05
CA ARG A 87 5.68 -10.72 5.08
C ARG A 87 4.95 -9.99 3.95
N ILE A 88 3.83 -10.53 3.49
CA ILE A 88 3.01 -9.89 2.44
C ILE A 88 2.41 -8.58 2.96
N ILE A 89 1.88 -8.56 4.19
CA ILE A 89 1.36 -7.34 4.82
C ILE A 89 2.45 -6.30 4.98
N ASP A 90 3.64 -6.69 5.46
CA ASP A 90 4.78 -5.79 5.60
C ASP A 90 5.18 -5.18 4.24
N SER A 91 5.23 -6.02 3.20
CA SER A 91 5.59 -5.61 1.84
C SER A 91 4.59 -4.61 1.25
N VAL A 92 3.29 -4.89 1.31
CA VAL A 92 2.26 -4.00 0.75
C VAL A 92 2.11 -2.73 1.57
N SER A 93 2.20 -2.82 2.89
CA SER A 93 2.12 -1.66 3.79
C SER A 93 3.29 -0.70 3.55
N LYS A 94 4.51 -1.24 3.39
CA LYS A 94 5.69 -0.42 3.04
C LYS A 94 5.59 0.19 1.65
N LYS A 95 5.17 -0.59 0.65
CA LYS A 95 5.11 -0.13 -0.75
C LYS A 95 4.11 1.00 -0.97
N TYR A 96 2.96 0.92 -0.32
CA TYR A 96 1.84 1.85 -0.55
C TYR A 96 1.54 2.76 0.64
N ASN A 97 2.34 2.71 1.71
CA ASN A 97 2.16 3.48 2.94
C ASN A 97 0.70 3.40 3.46
N LEU A 98 0.19 2.17 3.51
CA LEU A 98 -1.19 1.85 3.86
C LEU A 98 -1.29 1.16 5.23
N LYS A 99 -2.50 1.10 5.78
CA LYS A 99 -2.80 0.33 6.99
C LYS A 99 -3.74 -0.81 6.65
N VAL A 100 -3.33 -2.04 6.97
CA VAL A 100 -4.17 -3.24 6.85
C VAL A 100 -4.67 -3.63 8.24
N ARG A 101 -5.95 -4.00 8.34
CA ARG A 101 -6.51 -4.66 9.52
C ARG A 101 -7.37 -5.83 9.09
N LEU A 102 -7.42 -6.85 9.94
CA LEU A 102 -8.42 -7.90 9.91
C LEU A 102 -9.42 -7.57 11.00
N LEU A 103 -10.70 -7.40 10.66
CA LEU A 103 -11.73 -6.93 11.57
C LEU A 103 -12.90 -7.91 11.59
N GLY A 104 -13.50 -8.06 12.78
CA GLY A 104 -14.75 -8.81 13.00
C GLY A 104 -15.66 -8.10 13.98
N GLN A 105 -16.74 -8.77 14.42
CA GLN A 105 -17.71 -8.21 15.36
C GLN A 105 -17.09 -7.60 16.63
N PRO A 106 -16.09 -8.22 17.30
CA PRO A 106 -15.55 -7.67 18.54
C PRO A 106 -14.90 -6.29 18.36
N ASP A 107 -14.40 -5.97 17.16
CA ASP A 107 -13.70 -4.72 16.88
C ASP A 107 -14.63 -3.49 16.94
N ILE A 108 -15.94 -3.65 16.72
CA ILE A 108 -16.93 -2.56 16.76
C ILE A 108 -16.89 -1.81 18.10
N GLY A 109 -16.76 -2.55 19.20
CA GLY A 109 -16.74 -1.99 20.56
C GLY A 109 -15.35 -1.87 21.16
N SER A 110 -14.43 -2.77 20.80
CA SER A 110 -13.13 -2.89 21.48
C SER A 110 -11.99 -2.11 20.78
N ASN A 111 -12.08 -1.89 19.47
CA ASN A 111 -10.97 -1.35 18.70
C ASN A 111 -10.99 0.18 18.64
N LYS A 112 -10.30 0.81 19.60
CA LYS A 112 -10.19 2.28 19.69
C LYS A 112 -9.35 2.92 18.58
N SER A 113 -8.75 2.13 17.70
CA SER A 113 -7.89 2.61 16.60
C SER A 113 -8.63 2.78 15.27
N LEU A 114 -9.93 2.46 15.24
CA LEU A 114 -10.77 2.61 14.05
C LEU A 114 -11.21 4.07 13.88
N TYR A 115 -11.22 4.54 12.64
CA TYR A 115 -11.91 5.78 12.32
C TYR A 115 -13.43 5.60 12.46
N PRO A 116 -14.21 6.66 12.73
CA PRO A 116 -15.67 6.57 12.82
C PRO A 116 -16.30 5.91 11.59
N LYS A 117 -15.82 6.25 10.39
CA LYS A 117 -16.28 5.65 9.14
C LYS A 117 -15.97 4.16 9.01
N GLU A 118 -14.82 3.69 9.52
CA GLU A 118 -14.51 2.26 9.54
C GLU A 118 -15.50 1.51 10.44
N LYS A 119 -15.84 2.10 11.58
CA LYS A 119 -16.79 1.51 12.53
C LYS A 119 -18.21 1.42 11.95
N GLU A 120 -18.69 2.50 11.32
CA GLU A 120 -20.00 2.50 10.63
C GLU A 120 -20.07 1.40 9.56
N VAL A 121 -19.01 1.24 8.77
CA VAL A 121 -18.93 0.18 7.75
C VAL A 121 -18.94 -1.20 8.40
N LEU A 122 -18.17 -1.40 9.48
CA LEU A 122 -18.11 -2.67 10.19
C LEU A 122 -19.45 -3.05 10.82
N GLU A 123 -20.18 -2.09 11.38
CA GLU A 123 -21.56 -2.26 11.88
C GLU A 123 -22.51 -2.70 10.76
N ALA A 124 -22.41 -2.10 9.57
CA ALA A 124 -23.22 -2.51 8.42
C ALA A 124 -22.90 -3.95 7.95
N TYR A 125 -21.63 -4.39 8.01
CA TYR A 125 -21.28 -5.78 7.72
C TYR A 125 -21.84 -6.74 8.78
N ALA A 126 -21.82 -6.36 10.05
CA ALA A 126 -22.42 -7.13 11.13
C ALA A 126 -23.92 -7.33 10.93
N ASP A 127 -24.65 -6.25 10.63
CA ASP A 127 -26.08 -6.30 10.36
C ASP A 127 -26.40 -7.21 9.16
N ASN A 128 -25.60 -7.10 8.09
CA ASN A 128 -25.73 -7.97 6.92
C ASN A 128 -25.47 -9.44 7.27
N ALA A 129 -24.43 -9.74 8.06
CA ALA A 129 -24.11 -11.10 8.49
C ALA A 129 -25.24 -11.70 9.34
N MET A 130 -25.77 -10.93 10.29
CA MET A 130 -26.92 -11.35 11.13
C MET A 130 -28.17 -11.65 10.29
N GLN A 131 -28.42 -10.85 9.25
CA GLN A 131 -29.55 -11.02 8.34
C GLN A 131 -29.28 -12.02 7.20
N ARG A 132 -28.07 -12.60 7.14
CA ARG A 132 -27.62 -13.50 6.05
C ARG A 132 -27.69 -12.85 4.67
N LEU A 133 -27.49 -11.54 4.61
CA LEU A 133 -27.44 -10.77 3.37
C LEU A 133 -26.06 -10.90 2.72
N PRO A 134 -25.97 -10.82 1.38
CA PRO A 134 -24.69 -10.82 0.69
C PRO A 134 -23.88 -9.58 1.07
N MET A 135 -22.61 -9.81 1.40
CA MET A 135 -21.65 -8.75 1.67
C MET A 135 -20.80 -8.52 0.42
N SER A 136 -20.66 -7.26 0.00
CA SER A 136 -19.81 -6.86 -1.12
C SER A 136 -18.67 -5.97 -0.65
N ASN A 137 -17.64 -5.81 -1.48
CA ASN A 137 -16.61 -4.81 -1.23
C ASN A 137 -17.22 -3.41 -1.12
N ASN A 138 -16.57 -2.53 -0.36
CA ASN A 138 -17.04 -1.17 -0.15
C ASN A 138 -15.88 -0.18 -0.05
N ILE A 139 -16.04 0.99 -0.64
CA ILE A 139 -15.10 2.12 -0.51
C ILE A 139 -15.81 3.26 0.20
N GLN A 140 -15.17 3.80 1.24
CA GLN A 140 -15.56 5.06 1.88
C GLN A 140 -14.40 6.04 1.92
N SER A 141 -14.71 7.33 1.83
CA SER A 141 -13.80 8.40 2.22
C SER A 141 -13.89 8.57 3.73
N ILE A 142 -12.74 8.56 4.41
CA ILE A 142 -12.65 8.89 5.84
C ILE A 142 -12.59 10.41 5.99
N ASP A 143 -11.78 11.03 5.14
CA ASP A 143 -11.62 12.47 4.96
C ASP A 143 -11.11 12.76 3.53
N ASP A 144 -10.73 14.00 3.24
CA ASP A 144 -10.25 14.44 1.93
C ASP A 144 -8.94 13.76 1.46
N SER A 145 -8.22 13.10 2.38
CA SER A 145 -6.90 12.53 2.19
C SER A 145 -6.86 11.00 2.33
N LEU A 146 -7.89 10.39 2.91
CA LEU A 146 -7.94 8.97 3.22
C LEU A 146 -9.18 8.28 2.67
N PHE A 147 -8.96 7.09 2.12
CA PHE A 147 -9.99 6.14 1.78
C PHE A 147 -9.84 4.88 2.64
N VAL A 148 -10.96 4.24 2.95
CA VAL A 148 -10.98 2.84 3.41
C VAL A 148 -11.63 1.99 2.33
N TYR A 149 -10.91 0.96 1.91
CA TYR A 149 -11.46 -0.13 1.13
C TYR A 149 -11.69 -1.31 2.08
N THR A 150 -12.90 -1.87 2.06
CA THR A 150 -13.25 -3.05 2.83
C THR A 150 -13.62 -4.20 1.90
N ALA A 151 -13.18 -5.41 2.25
CA ALA A 151 -13.53 -6.61 1.52
C ALA A 151 -13.88 -7.75 2.48
N PRO A 152 -15.08 -8.36 2.36
CA PRO A 152 -15.45 -9.51 3.17
C PRO A 152 -14.60 -10.73 2.79
N ILE A 153 -14.16 -11.45 3.81
CA ILE A 153 -13.61 -12.79 3.66
C ILE A 153 -14.79 -13.76 3.72
N ARG A 154 -14.90 -14.62 2.70
CA ARG A 154 -16.05 -15.51 2.58
C ARG A 154 -16.19 -16.38 3.84
N ALA A 155 -17.43 -16.53 4.32
CA ALA A 155 -17.73 -17.26 5.55
C ALA A 155 -17.35 -18.75 5.49
N ASP A 156 -17.32 -19.35 4.29
CA ASP A 156 -16.85 -20.73 4.08
C ASP A 156 -15.36 -20.92 4.42
N LYS A 157 -14.62 -19.82 4.59
CA LYS A 157 -13.23 -19.82 5.06
C LYS A 157 -13.13 -19.85 6.59
N GLY A 158 -14.24 -19.73 7.32
CA GLY A 158 -14.29 -19.85 8.77
C GLY A 158 -13.52 -18.79 9.56
N VAL A 159 -13.01 -17.74 8.89
CA VAL A 159 -12.09 -16.75 9.50
C VAL A 159 -12.75 -15.99 10.63
N GLY A 160 -14.03 -15.61 10.51
CA GLY A 160 -14.74 -14.93 11.58
C GLY A 160 -14.79 -15.75 12.87
N LYS A 161 -15.20 -17.02 12.75
CA LYS A 161 -15.22 -17.95 13.89
C LYS A 161 -13.82 -18.23 14.43
N LEU A 162 -12.84 -18.40 13.55
CA LEU A 162 -11.49 -18.80 13.93
C LEU A 162 -10.68 -17.68 14.59
N CYS A 163 -10.78 -16.46 14.08
CA CYS A 163 -10.00 -15.32 14.59
C CYS A 163 -10.73 -14.51 15.65
N PHE A 164 -12.07 -14.53 15.66
CA PHE A 164 -12.86 -13.67 16.55
C PHE A 164 -13.78 -14.43 17.50
N SER A 165 -13.86 -15.77 17.39
CA SER A 165 -14.77 -16.61 18.19
C SER A 165 -16.22 -16.09 18.17
N ASP A 166 -16.61 -15.51 17.03
CA ASP A 166 -17.87 -14.81 16.87
C ASP A 166 -18.89 -15.67 16.10
N ASP A 167 -20.11 -15.70 16.63
CA ASP A 167 -21.24 -16.45 16.08
C ASP A 167 -21.74 -15.88 14.75
N SER A 168 -21.52 -14.58 14.48
CA SER A 168 -21.83 -13.99 13.18
C SER A 168 -20.95 -14.57 12.06
N GLY A 169 -19.74 -15.04 12.43
CA GLY A 169 -18.80 -15.71 11.55
C GLY A 169 -18.20 -14.84 10.43
N PHE A 170 -18.47 -13.54 10.39
CA PHE A 170 -17.89 -12.65 9.37
C PHE A 170 -16.48 -12.18 9.77
N ALA A 171 -15.66 -11.92 8.76
CA ALA A 171 -14.40 -11.22 8.89
C ALA A 171 -14.20 -10.36 7.63
N ILE A 172 -13.63 -9.16 7.79
CA ILE A 172 -13.32 -8.28 6.67
C ILE A 172 -11.86 -7.85 6.71
N TRP A 173 -11.29 -7.61 5.53
CA TRP A 173 -10.12 -6.77 5.38
C TRP A 173 -10.55 -5.30 5.45
N SER A 174 -9.88 -4.50 6.27
CA SER A 174 -9.90 -3.04 6.16
C SER A 174 -8.54 -2.56 5.66
N ILE A 175 -8.53 -1.85 4.53
CA ILE A 175 -7.34 -1.33 3.86
C ILE A 175 -7.48 0.19 3.76
N VAL A 176 -6.75 0.91 4.62
CA VAL A 176 -6.75 2.37 4.64
C VAL A 176 -5.67 2.88 3.70
N LEU A 177 -6.09 3.62 2.67
CA LEU A 177 -5.28 4.12 1.57
C LEU A 177 -5.18 5.64 1.62
N LYS A 178 -3.97 6.17 1.48
CA LYS A 178 -3.75 7.61 1.27
C LYS A 178 -4.08 7.97 -0.17
N LYS A 179 -4.90 9.00 -0.36
CA LYS A 179 -5.22 9.58 -1.67
C LYS A 179 -3.98 9.94 -2.46
N SER A 180 -2.92 10.43 -1.81
CA SER A 180 -1.64 10.72 -2.46
C SER A 180 -1.00 9.48 -3.10
N GLU A 181 -1.02 8.34 -2.43
CA GLU A 181 -0.44 7.09 -2.93
C GLU A 181 -1.31 6.48 -4.04
N VAL A 182 -2.64 6.60 -3.91
CA VAL A 182 -3.57 6.24 -4.98
C VAL A 182 -3.28 7.07 -6.23
N VAL A 183 -3.19 8.39 -6.11
CA VAL A 183 -2.91 9.32 -7.21
C VAL A 183 -1.56 9.03 -7.88
N LYS A 184 -0.51 8.71 -7.10
CA LYS A 184 0.80 8.33 -7.65
C LYS A 184 0.71 7.08 -8.51
N SER A 185 -0.11 6.10 -8.10
CA SER A 185 -0.28 4.82 -8.81
C SER A 185 -1.03 4.92 -10.14
N ILE A 186 -1.80 6.00 -10.35
CA ILE A 186 -2.53 6.24 -11.60
C ILE A 186 -1.52 6.48 -12.72
N LYS A 187 -1.55 5.59 -13.73
CA LYS A 187 -0.75 5.77 -14.95
C LYS A 187 -1.30 6.97 -15.72
N PRO A 188 -0.44 7.89 -16.21
CA PRO A 188 -0.89 8.96 -17.08
C PRO A 188 -1.53 8.36 -18.34
N LYS A 189 -2.65 8.94 -18.78
CA LYS A 189 -3.18 8.64 -20.12
C LYS A 189 -2.09 9.02 -21.13
N LYS A 190 -1.71 8.08 -21.99
CA LYS A 190 -0.84 8.35 -23.15
C LYS A 190 -1.56 9.27 -24.12
#